data_AF-A0A5C8Z0Z3-F1
#
_entry.id   AF-A0A5C8Z0Z3-F1
#
_cell.length_a   1.000
_cell.length_b   1.000
_cell.length_c   1.000
_cell.angle_alpha   90.00
_cell.angle_beta   90.00
_cell.angle_gamma   90.00
#
_symmetry.space_group_name_H-M   'P 1'
#
loop_
_entity.id
_entity.type
_entity.pdbx_description
1 polymer ?
#
loop_
_entity_poly.entity_id
_entity_poly.type
_entity_poly.pdbx_seq_one_letter_code
_entity_poly.pdbx_strand_id
1 'polypeptide(L)'
;MSTTAQSAKAWLEEKKPSQQEVAQMIEKLEQRIEKWTGDDEEIQGSIEAADVLQSHLEQLSAPIESNADAKLDTTSLIPDATPADLDPTTKRQLFNDLKNKLQS
;
A
#
# COMPACT_ATOMS: atom_id res chain seq x y z
N MET A 1 23.81 8.02 -17.92
CA MET A 1 23.77 7.23 -16.67
C MET A 1 22.31 7.04 -16.32
N SER A 2 21.82 5.80 -16.36
CA SER A 2 20.43 5.49 -16.05
C SER A 2 20.25 5.54 -14.54
N THR A 3 19.54 6.55 -14.06
CA THR A 3 19.03 6.55 -12.68
C THR A 3 17.99 5.44 -12.61
N THR A 4 18.25 4.41 -11.82
CA THR A 4 17.33 3.28 -11.62
C THR A 4 16.88 3.22 -10.17
N ALA A 5 15.80 2.47 -9.90
CA ALA A 5 15.36 2.15 -8.54
C ALA A 5 16.51 1.65 -7.64
N GLN A 6 17.41 0.83 -8.18
CA GLN A 6 18.54 0.30 -7.41
C GLN A 6 19.54 1.40 -7.03
N SER A 7 19.83 2.33 -7.92
CA SER A 7 20.68 3.49 -7.62
C SER A 7 20.04 4.43 -6.62
N ALA A 8 18.71 4.61 -6.69
CA ALA A 8 17.96 5.42 -5.72
C ALA A 8 18.02 4.80 -4.32
N LYS A 9 17.81 3.49 -4.17
CA LYS A 9 17.96 2.77 -2.89
C LYS A 9 19.38 2.88 -2.35
N ALA A 10 20.38 2.58 -3.18
CA ALA A 10 21.78 2.68 -2.76
C ALA A 10 22.15 4.09 -2.28
N TRP A 11 21.65 5.13 -2.95
CA TRP A 11 21.83 6.52 -2.52
C TRP A 11 21.16 6.81 -1.17
N LEU A 12 19.92 6.37 -0.96
CA LEU A 12 19.24 6.51 0.33
C LEU A 12 20.03 5.84 1.47
N GLU A 13 20.55 4.63 1.24
CA GLU A 13 21.29 3.86 2.24
C GLU A 13 22.68 4.44 2.54
N GLU A 14 23.40 4.89 1.51
CA GLU A 14 24.78 5.38 1.65
C GLU A 14 24.84 6.83 2.15
N LYS A 15 24.04 7.72 1.56
CA LYS A 15 24.06 9.16 1.88
C LYS A 15 23.16 9.53 3.06
N LYS A 16 22.13 8.73 3.36
CA LYS A 16 21.08 9.06 4.33
C LYS A 16 20.59 10.51 4.18
N PRO A 17 20.15 10.89 2.97
CA PRO A 17 19.74 12.25 2.68
C PRO A 17 18.55 12.67 3.56
N SER A 18 18.47 13.96 3.84
CA SER A 18 17.32 14.54 4.56
C SER A 18 16.04 14.49 3.72
N GLN A 19 14.87 14.55 4.37
CA GLN A 19 13.57 14.57 3.68
C GLN A 19 13.49 15.65 2.58
N GLN A 20 14.10 16.82 2.81
CA GLN A 20 14.14 17.90 1.81
C GLN A 20 15.01 17.54 0.60
N GLU A 21 16.14 16.84 0.80
CA GLU A 21 16.99 16.39 -0.29
C GLU A 21 16.32 15.29 -1.12
N VAL A 22 15.59 14.38 -0.46
CA VAL A 22 14.78 13.36 -1.15
C VAL A 22 13.68 14.03 -1.98
N ALA A 23 12.95 15.00 -1.40
CA ALA A 23 11.91 15.74 -2.11
C ALA A 23 12.45 16.50 -3.34
N GLN A 24 13.61 17.16 -3.21
CA GLN A 24 14.25 17.83 -4.35
C GLN A 24 14.69 16.85 -5.44
N MET A 25 15.11 15.64 -5.07
CA MET A 25 15.50 14.62 -6.04
C MET A 25 14.28 14.06 -6.78
N ILE A 26 13.16 13.85 -6.08
CA ILE A 26 11.87 13.47 -6.69
C ILE A 26 11.43 14.55 -7.68
N GLU A 27 11.41 15.82 -7.27
CA GLU A 27 11.00 16.93 -8.16
C GLU A 27 11.85 16.97 -9.45
N LYS A 28 13.16 16.74 -9.34
CA LYS A 28 14.04 16.64 -10.52
C LYS A 28 13.71 15.46 -11.43
N LEU A 29 13.36 14.31 -10.84
CA LEU A 29 12.95 13.13 -11.60
C LEU A 29 11.59 13.37 -12.27
N GLU A 30 10.61 13.94 -11.56
CA GLU A 30 9.30 14.30 -12.10
C GLU A 30 9.41 15.32 -13.23
N GLN A 31 10.19 16.38 -13.08
CA GLN A 31 10.43 17.35 -14.16
C GLN A 31 11.10 16.70 -15.37
N ARG A 32 11.99 15.73 -15.14
CA ARG A 32 12.63 14.99 -16.23
C ARG A 32 11.61 14.11 -16.94
N ILE A 33 10.72 13.44 -16.20
CA ILE A 33 9.63 12.60 -16.73
C ILE A 33 8.66 13.47 -17.54
N GLU A 34 8.22 14.61 -17.00
CA GLU A 34 7.28 15.53 -17.67
C GLU A 34 7.85 16.11 -18.97
N LYS A 35 9.15 16.45 -18.97
CA LYS A 35 9.83 16.99 -20.17
C LYS A 35 10.29 15.90 -21.13
N TRP A 36 10.18 14.62 -20.76
CA TRP A 36 10.64 13.53 -21.61
C TRP A 36 9.67 13.33 -22.78
N THR A 37 10.23 13.31 -23.98
CA THR A 37 9.50 13.12 -25.25
C THR A 37 10.12 12.00 -26.11
N GLY A 38 11.11 11.28 -25.55
CA GLY A 38 11.80 10.16 -26.20
C GLY A 38 11.23 8.81 -25.77
N ASP A 39 12.00 7.74 -25.97
CA ASP A 39 11.58 6.36 -25.66
C ASP A 39 11.25 6.13 -24.17
N ASP A 40 10.12 5.46 -23.93
CA ASP A 40 9.64 5.12 -22.60
C ASP A 40 10.64 4.23 -21.82
N GLU A 41 11.42 3.40 -22.52
CA GLU A 41 12.42 2.52 -21.89
C GLU A 41 13.54 3.30 -21.20
N GLU A 42 13.91 4.48 -21.70
CA GLU A 42 14.95 5.31 -21.10
C GLU A 42 14.46 6.10 -19.88
N ILE A 43 13.17 6.43 -19.83
CA ILE A 43 12.57 7.15 -18.71
C ILE A 43 12.05 6.22 -17.62
N GLN A 44 11.76 4.95 -17.94
CA GLN A 44 11.25 3.96 -17.00
C GLN A 44 12.11 3.87 -15.73
N GLY A 45 13.43 3.85 -15.86
CA GLY A 45 14.33 3.85 -14.68
C GLY A 45 14.17 5.08 -13.79
N SER A 46 13.85 6.26 -14.37
CA SER A 46 13.62 7.50 -13.62
C SER A 46 12.26 7.47 -12.92
N ILE A 47 11.24 6.85 -13.53
CA ILE A 47 9.92 6.62 -12.92
C ILE A 47 10.06 5.68 -11.72
N GLU A 48 10.72 4.54 -11.90
CA GLU A 48 10.95 3.57 -10.82
C GLU A 48 11.80 4.16 -9.68
N ALA A 49 12.77 5.02 -10.02
CA ALA A 49 13.55 5.74 -9.02
C ALA A 49 12.71 6.74 -8.22
N ALA A 50 11.80 7.47 -8.88
CA ALA A 50 10.91 8.42 -8.21
C ALA A 50 9.95 7.70 -7.24
N ASP A 51 9.37 6.59 -7.66
CA ASP A 51 8.49 5.74 -6.84
C ASP A 51 9.16 5.25 -5.56
N VAL A 52 10.40 4.76 -5.67
CA VAL A 52 11.20 4.32 -4.50
C VAL A 52 11.45 5.47 -3.52
N LEU A 53 11.83 6.65 -4.02
CA LEU A 53 12.12 7.81 -3.19
C LEU A 53 10.85 8.33 -2.50
N GLN A 54 9.72 8.30 -3.20
CA GLN A 54 8.42 8.71 -2.67
C GLN A 54 7.94 7.76 -1.58
N SER A 55 8.01 6.44 -1.83
CA SER A 55 7.72 5.40 -0.84
C SER A 55 8.57 5.57 0.42
N HIS A 56 9.87 5.90 0.28
CA HIS A 56 10.74 6.15 1.43
C HIS A 56 10.33 7.39 2.22
N LEU A 57 9.96 8.47 1.53
CA LEU A 57 9.45 9.69 2.17
C LEU A 57 8.15 9.41 2.94
N GLU A 58 7.23 8.66 2.34
CA GLU A 58 5.99 8.22 2.98
C GLU A 58 6.26 7.34 4.20
N GLN A 59 7.25 6.46 4.16
CA GLN A 59 7.67 5.66 5.33
C GLN A 59 8.25 6.51 6.47
N LEU A 60 8.97 7.60 6.14
CA LEU A 60 9.47 8.53 7.17
C LEU A 60 8.37 9.46 7.71
N SER A 61 7.36 9.78 6.90
CA SER A 61 6.26 10.67 7.27
C SER A 61 5.06 9.93 7.86
N ALA A 62 4.95 8.62 7.64
CA ALA A 62 4.04 7.78 8.38
C ALA A 62 4.32 8.02 9.86
N PRO A 63 3.31 8.41 10.67
CA PRO A 63 3.51 8.40 12.10
C PRO A 63 3.99 7.00 12.40
N ILE A 64 5.17 6.89 13.02
CA ILE A 64 5.50 5.70 13.77
C ILE A 64 4.26 5.47 14.65
N GLU A 65 3.41 4.54 14.24
CA GLU A 65 2.57 3.81 15.16
C GLU A 65 3.60 3.20 16.10
N SER A 66 3.94 3.97 17.12
CA SER A 66 4.50 3.45 18.33
C SER A 66 3.67 2.22 18.59
N ASN A 67 4.33 1.11 18.83
CA ASN A 67 3.74 -0.04 19.51
C ASN A 67 3.29 0.40 20.92
N ALA A 68 2.48 1.46 21.03
CA ALA A 68 1.54 1.66 22.09
C ALA A 68 0.53 0.56 21.83
N ASP A 69 0.80 -0.56 22.51
CA ASP A 69 -0.13 -1.58 22.95
C ASP A 69 -1.56 -1.01 22.98
N ALA A 70 -2.19 -0.96 21.81
CA ALA A 70 -3.57 -0.59 21.68
C ALA A 70 -4.26 -1.81 22.29
N LYS A 71 -4.62 -1.66 23.56
CA LYS A 71 -5.37 -2.64 24.33
C LYS A 71 -6.73 -2.74 23.64
N LEU A 72 -6.76 -3.48 22.54
CA LEU A 72 -7.95 -3.89 21.82
C LEU A 72 -8.79 -4.57 22.87
N ASP A 73 -9.91 -3.96 23.22
CA ASP A 73 -10.86 -4.54 24.14
C ASP A 73 -11.46 -5.77 23.43
N THR A 74 -10.78 -6.90 23.59
CA THR A 74 -11.19 -8.21 23.07
C THR A 74 -12.25 -8.85 23.97
N THR A 75 -12.89 -8.05 24.84
CA THR A 75 -14.12 -8.47 25.51
C THR A 75 -15.06 -8.99 24.42
N SER A 76 -15.31 -10.29 24.46
CA SER A 76 -16.16 -10.99 23.52
C SER A 76 -17.41 -10.17 23.26
N LEU A 77 -17.54 -9.65 22.04
CA LEU A 77 -18.63 -8.76 21.63
C LEU A 77 -20.03 -9.41 21.79
N ILE A 78 -20.10 -10.72 22.05
CA ILE A 78 -21.31 -11.40 22.51
C ILE A 78 -20.90 -12.54 23.46
N PRO A 79 -21.28 -12.52 24.76
CA PRO A 79 -20.81 -13.52 25.73
C PRO A 79 -21.41 -14.92 25.56
N ASP A 80 -22.42 -15.12 24.70
CA ASP A 80 -23.04 -16.44 24.51
C ASP A 80 -23.80 -16.53 23.17
N ALA A 81 -23.17 -16.12 22.06
CA ALA A 81 -23.75 -16.40 20.75
C ALA A 81 -23.47 -17.88 20.41
N THR A 82 -24.36 -18.77 20.83
CA THR A 82 -24.41 -20.12 20.27
C THR A 82 -24.65 -19.97 18.76
N PRO A 83 -23.73 -20.42 17.89
CA PRO A 83 -23.97 -20.36 16.45
C PRO A 83 -25.27 -21.10 16.17
N ALA A 84 -26.20 -20.45 15.48
CA ALA A 84 -27.49 -21.04 15.18
C ALA A 84 -27.28 -22.33 14.39
N ASP A 85 -27.45 -23.48 15.06
CA ASP A 85 -27.31 -24.79 14.44
C ASP A 85 -28.58 -25.07 13.62
N LEU A 86 -28.62 -24.46 12.45
CA LEU A 86 -29.69 -24.72 11.48
C LEU A 86 -29.39 -26.07 10.81
N ASP A 87 -30.42 -26.91 10.73
CA ASP A 87 -30.37 -28.18 10.02
C ASP A 87 -29.85 -27.98 8.58
N PRO A 88 -28.99 -28.88 8.05
CA PRO A 88 -28.39 -28.75 6.72
C PRO A 88 -29.44 -28.57 5.61
N THR A 89 -30.65 -29.07 5.80
CA THR A 89 -31.74 -28.93 4.84
C THR A 89 -32.26 -27.49 4.78
N THR A 90 -32.48 -26.88 5.95
CA THR A 90 -32.92 -25.49 6.12
C THR A 90 -31.86 -24.52 5.60
N LYS A 91 -30.58 -24.78 5.85
CA LYS A 91 -29.45 -24.00 5.31
C LYS A 91 -29.44 -23.97 3.78
N ARG A 92 -29.66 -25.12 3.12
CA ARG A 92 -29.72 -25.20 1.66
C ARG A 92 -30.92 -24.48 1.06
N GLN A 93 -32.08 -24.56 1.71
CA GLN A 93 -33.27 -23.85 1.25
C GLN A 93 -33.09 -22.34 1.34
N LEU A 94 -32.61 -21.83 2.49
CA LEU A 94 -32.31 -20.40 2.66
C LEU A 94 -31.25 -19.92 1.67
N PHE A 95 -30.21 -20.71 1.43
CA PHE A 95 -29.18 -20.36 0.45
C PHE A 95 -29.74 -20.27 -0.98
N ASN A 96 -30.57 -21.21 -1.40
CA ASN A 96 -31.18 -21.19 -2.73
C ASN A 96 -32.20 -20.04 -2.89
N ASP A 97 -32.95 -19.73 -1.84
CA ASP A 97 -33.88 -18.60 -1.83
C ASP A 97 -33.13 -17.26 -1.98
N LEU A 98 -32.06 -17.08 -1.20
CA LEU A 98 -31.17 -15.92 -1.32
C LEU A 98 -30.49 -15.84 -2.69
N LYS A 99 -30.05 -16.98 -3.24
CA LYS A 99 -29.44 -17.06 -4.57
C LYS A 99 -30.42 -16.63 -5.66
N ASN A 100 -31.66 -17.11 -5.61
CA ASN A 100 -32.68 -16.74 -6.59
C ASN A 100 -33.05 -15.25 -6.49
N LYS A 101 -33.07 -14.70 -5.28
CA LYS A 101 -33.34 -13.28 -5.03
C LYS A 101 -32.22 -12.35 -5.51
N LEU A 102 -30.98 -12.83 -5.54
CA LEU A 102 -29.82 -12.11 -6.10
C LEU A 102 -29.73 -12.21 -7.63
N GLN A 103 -30.40 -13.20 -8.24
CA GLN A 103 -30.41 -13.43 -9.68
C GLN A 103 -31.68 -12.91 -10.39
N SER A 104 -32.61 -12.31 -9.64
CA SER A 104 -33.79 -11.59 -10.16
C SER A 104 -33.55 -10.09 -10.16
#